data_AF-A0A7V6STZ7-F1
#
_entry.id   AF-A0A7V6STZ7-F1
#
_cell.length_a   1.000
_cell.length_b   1.000
_cell.length_c   1.000
_cell.angle_alpha   90.00
_cell.angle_beta   90.00
_cell.angle_gamma   90.00
#
_symmetry.space_group_name_H-M   'P 1'
#
loop_
_entity.id
_entity.type
_entity.pdbx_description
1 polymer ?
#
loop_
_entity_poly.entity_id
_entity_poly.type
_entity_poly.pdbx_seq_one_letter_code
_entity_poly.pdbx_strand_id
1 'polypeptide(L)'
;MIKFLGLINILLVSVLTSTYWLPRLNRHTLRIKSAGYQSLIGFLRKIHKPLGIVLLVTALAHGMLALGKLSLHTGSVMWIVIFLTSLLGGALYRKRKPALFKWHRRFALLVVLLMLLHLFAPNALSFL
;
A
#
# COMPACT_ATOMS: atom_id res chain seq x y z
N MET A 1 -13.71 -9.46 -13.53
CA MET A 1 -12.23 -9.38 -13.39
C MET A 1 -11.75 -8.07 -12.77
N ILE A 2 -12.08 -6.89 -13.33
CA ILE A 2 -11.61 -5.58 -12.82
C ILE A 2 -12.03 -5.33 -11.35
N LYS A 3 -13.30 -5.53 -11.01
CA LYS A 3 -13.81 -5.38 -9.63
C LYS A 3 -13.09 -6.30 -8.62
N PHE A 4 -12.80 -7.53 -9.04
CA PHE A 4 -12.08 -8.52 -8.22
C PHE A 4 -10.63 -8.09 -7.95
N LEU A 5 -9.90 -7.65 -8.99
CA LEU A 5 -8.57 -7.04 -8.84
C LEU A 5 -8.59 -5.80 -7.94
N GLY A 6 -9.63 -4.96 -8.05
CA GLY A 6 -9.83 -3.82 -7.18
C GLY A 6 -9.92 -4.24 -5.71
N LEU A 7 -10.77 -5.22 -5.39
CA LEU A 7 -10.90 -5.78 -4.04
C LEU A 7 -9.58 -6.37 -3.52
N ILE A 8 -8.86 -7.12 -4.35
CA ILE A 8 -7.53 -7.65 -3.98
C ILE A 8 -6.57 -6.50 -3.63
N ASN A 9 -6.51 -5.45 -4.44
CA ASN A 9 -5.63 -4.31 -4.20
C ASN A 9 -5.97 -3.60 -2.89
N ILE A 10 -7.27 -3.42 -2.57
CA ILE A 10 -7.72 -2.84 -1.29
C ILE A 10 -7.26 -3.70 -0.11
N LEU A 11 -7.45 -5.02 -0.19
CA LEU A 11 -7.01 -5.96 0.84
C LEU A 11 -5.49 -5.92 1.02
N LEU A 12 -4.72 -5.91 -0.08
CA LEU A 12 -3.27 -5.81 -0.04
C LEU A 12 -2.80 -4.51 0.61
N VAL A 13 -3.34 -3.36 0.24
CA VAL A 13 -3.01 -2.07 0.89
C VAL A 13 -3.32 -2.12 2.38
N SER A 14 -4.48 -2.68 2.75
CA SER A 14 -4.90 -2.80 4.16
C SER A 14 -3.95 -3.67 4.97
N VAL A 15 -3.61 -4.86 4.46
CA VAL A 15 -2.65 -5.79 5.09
C VAL A 15 -1.25 -5.17 5.17
N LEU A 16 -0.76 -4.56 4.08
CA LEU A 16 0.57 -3.96 4.07
C LEU A 16 0.72 -2.83 5.08
N THR A 17 -0.28 -1.95 5.17
CA THR A 17 -0.25 -0.80 6.09
C THR A 17 -0.51 -1.20 7.54
N SER A 18 -1.17 -2.33 7.79
CA SER A 18 -1.40 -2.89 9.14
C SER A 18 -0.12 -3.12 9.92
N THR A 19 0.99 -3.42 9.23
CA THR A 19 2.32 -3.55 9.84
C THR A 19 2.75 -2.31 10.63
N TYR A 20 2.19 -1.14 10.29
CA TYR A 20 2.45 0.13 10.95
C TYR A 20 1.38 0.49 11.99
N TRP A 21 0.10 0.45 11.61
CA TRP A 21 -0.95 0.95 12.50
C TRP A 21 -1.35 -0.04 13.60
N LEU A 22 -1.23 -1.35 13.41
CA LEU A 22 -1.51 -2.33 14.49
C LEU A 22 -0.56 -2.15 15.69
N PRO A 23 0.79 -2.12 15.52
CA PRO A 23 1.70 -1.84 16.64
C PRO A 23 1.46 -0.49 17.30
N ARG A 24 1.07 0.52 16.53
CA ARG A 24 0.80 1.86 17.06
C ARG A 24 -0.48 1.87 17.88
N LEU A 25 -1.57 1.30 17.36
CA LEU A 25 -2.84 1.18 18.06
C LEU A 25 -2.67 0.36 19.34
N ASN A 26 -1.95 -0.77 19.28
CA ASN A 26 -1.70 -1.57 20.47
C ASN A 26 -0.96 -0.81 21.58
N ARG A 27 0.00 0.05 21.22
CA ARG A 27 0.73 0.86 22.20
C ARG A 27 -0.16 1.91 22.88
N HIS A 28 -1.12 2.49 22.14
CA HIS A 28 -1.91 3.62 22.63
C HIS A 28 -3.26 3.23 23.21
N THR A 29 -3.91 2.17 22.71
CA THR A 29 -5.29 1.83 23.10
C THR A 29 -5.41 0.39 23.60
N LEU A 30 -4.99 -0.62 22.82
CA LEU A 30 -5.34 -2.02 23.10
C LEU A 30 -4.48 -2.69 24.17
N ARG A 31 -3.19 -2.32 24.28
CA ARG A 31 -2.21 -2.85 25.26
C ARG A 31 -2.14 -4.39 25.36
N ILE A 32 -2.39 -5.08 24.27
CA ILE A 32 -2.35 -6.55 24.15
C ILE A 32 -0.91 -7.05 24.30
N LYS A 33 -0.72 -8.05 25.16
CA LYS A 33 0.58 -8.69 25.46
C LYS A 33 0.66 -10.17 25.03
N SER A 34 -0.33 -10.69 24.33
CA SER A 34 -0.40 -12.12 23.98
C SER A 34 0.68 -12.53 22.97
N ALA A 35 1.17 -13.77 23.10
CA ALA A 35 2.10 -14.36 22.14
C ALA A 35 1.52 -14.39 20.71
N GLY A 36 0.21 -14.62 20.58
CA GLY A 36 -0.51 -14.59 19.30
C GLY A 36 -0.40 -13.22 18.60
N TYR A 37 -0.54 -12.12 19.34
CA TYR A 37 -0.38 -10.78 18.77
C TYR A 37 1.05 -10.55 18.25
N GLN A 38 2.08 -10.94 19.02
CA GLN A 38 3.47 -10.79 18.59
C GLN A 38 3.77 -11.65 17.36
N SER A 39 3.25 -12.88 17.32
CA SER A 39 3.35 -13.78 16.17
C SER A 39 2.70 -13.17 14.92
N LEU A 40 1.49 -12.60 15.05
CA LEU A 40 0.80 -11.90 13.96
C LEU A 40 1.63 -10.73 13.41
N ILE A 41 2.19 -9.88 14.27
CA ILE A 41 3.03 -8.76 13.82
C ILE A 41 4.30 -9.27 13.12
N GLY A 42 4.92 -10.33 13.63
CA GLY A 42 6.07 -10.98 12.99
C GLY A 42 5.72 -11.52 11.59
N PHE A 43 4.59 -12.21 11.47
CA PHE A 43 4.08 -12.73 10.20
C PHE A 43 3.79 -11.61 9.19
N LEU A 44 3.07 -10.57 9.61
CA LEU A 44 2.77 -9.41 8.74
C LEU A 44 4.04 -8.75 8.21
N ARG A 45 5.08 -8.60 9.04
CA ARG A 45 6.39 -8.07 8.62
C ARG A 45 7.10 -8.98 7.63
N LYS A 46 7.03 -10.30 7.82
CA LYS A 46 7.64 -11.31 6.93
C LYS A 46 7.06 -11.23 5.52
N ILE A 47 5.74 -11.11 5.41
CA ILE A 47 5.04 -11.07 4.12
C ILE A 47 4.96 -9.67 3.49
N HIS A 48 5.26 -8.61 4.25
CA HIS A 48 5.11 -7.22 3.79
C HIS A 48 5.86 -6.95 2.48
N LYS A 49 7.13 -7.36 2.37
CA LYS A 49 7.92 -7.12 1.17
C LYS A 49 7.41 -7.90 -0.05
N PRO A 50 7.18 -9.24 0.02
CA PRO A 50 6.55 -9.98 -1.07
C PRO A 50 5.20 -9.38 -1.49
N LEU A 51 4.32 -9.09 -0.54
CA LEU A 51 3.00 -8.51 -0.84
C LEU A 51 3.07 -7.10 -1.43
N GLY A 52 4.11 -6.32 -1.09
CA GLY A 52 4.34 -5.01 -1.72
C GLY A 52 4.66 -5.13 -3.21
N ILE A 53 5.39 -6.17 -3.61
CA ILE A 53 5.66 -6.47 -5.02
C ILE A 53 4.39 -6.96 -5.71
N VAL A 54 3.63 -7.86 -5.06
CA VAL A 54 2.33 -8.32 -5.58
C VAL A 54 1.41 -7.14 -5.83
N LEU A 55 1.26 -6.24 -4.85
CA LEU A 55 0.45 -5.03 -4.99
C LEU A 55 0.90 -4.17 -6.17
N LEU A 56 2.21 -3.97 -6.37
CA LEU A 56 2.73 -3.19 -7.49
C LEU A 56 2.29 -3.76 -8.84
N VAL A 57 2.35 -5.09 -8.99
CA VAL A 57 1.97 -5.79 -10.23
C VAL A 57 0.45 -5.80 -10.41
N THR A 58 -0.31 -6.15 -9.37
CA THR A 58 -1.78 -6.24 -9.46
C THR A 58 -2.45 -4.87 -9.61
N ALA A 59 -1.87 -3.81 -9.03
CA ALA A 59 -2.33 -2.44 -9.25
C ALA A 59 -2.09 -1.98 -10.70
N LEU A 60 -0.95 -2.33 -11.30
CA LEU A 60 -0.68 -2.04 -12.72
C LEU A 60 -1.67 -2.78 -13.61
N ALA A 61 -1.82 -4.09 -13.40
CA ALA A 61 -2.73 -4.93 -14.17
C ALA A 61 -4.17 -4.44 -14.07
N HIS A 62 -4.63 -4.06 -12.87
CA HIS A 62 -5.94 -3.46 -12.67
C HIS A 62 -6.13 -2.18 -13.49
N GLY A 63 -5.17 -1.25 -13.45
CA GLY A 63 -5.22 0.00 -14.20
C GLY A 63 -5.26 -0.21 -15.72
N MET A 64 -4.39 -1.09 -16.23
CA MET A 64 -4.35 -1.42 -17.66
C MET A 64 -5.65 -2.07 -18.15
N LEU A 65 -6.23 -2.98 -17.36
CA LEU A 65 -7.51 -3.61 -17.69
C LEU A 65 -8.70 -2.66 -17.58
N ALA A 66 -8.64 -1.68 -16.68
CA ALA A 66 -9.71 -0.71 -16.48
C ALA A 66 -9.73 0.40 -17.54
N LEU A 67 -8.55 0.89 -17.93
CA LEU A 67 -8.40 2.05 -18.82
C LEU A 67 -8.06 1.68 -20.27
N GLY A 68 -7.58 0.45 -20.52
CA GLY A 68 -7.12 -0.02 -21.83
C GLY A 68 -5.83 0.65 -22.34
N LYS A 69 -5.45 1.80 -21.76
CA LYS A 69 -4.23 2.57 -22.06
C LYS A 69 -3.71 3.25 -20.79
N LEU A 70 -2.46 3.69 -20.82
CA LEU A 70 -1.92 4.59 -19.80
C LEU A 70 -2.53 5.98 -19.99
N SER A 71 -3.51 6.35 -19.16
CA SER A 71 -4.08 7.69 -19.11
C SER A 71 -3.90 8.32 -17.74
N LEU A 72 -3.99 9.65 -17.68
CA LEU A 72 -4.01 10.38 -16.41
C LEU A 72 -5.34 10.09 -15.70
N HIS A 73 -5.26 9.32 -14.63
CA HIS A 73 -6.39 8.89 -13.83
C HIS A 73 -5.92 8.72 -12.39
N THR A 74 -6.83 8.81 -11.41
CA THR A 74 -6.48 8.64 -9.99
C THR A 74 -5.79 7.30 -9.72
N GLY A 75 -6.18 6.24 -10.44
CA GLY A 75 -5.54 4.91 -10.38
C GLY A 75 -4.09 4.91 -10.88
N SER A 76 -3.79 5.63 -11.95
CA SER A 76 -2.44 5.75 -12.52
C SER A 76 -1.51 6.52 -11.57
N VAL A 77 -2.02 7.60 -10.97
CA VAL A 77 -1.29 8.37 -9.96
C VAL A 77 -1.04 7.52 -8.72
N MET A 78 -2.05 6.80 -8.24
CA MET A 78 -1.90 5.85 -7.13
C MET A 78 -0.83 4.80 -7.44
N TRP A 79 -0.82 4.24 -8.65
CA TRP A 79 0.18 3.26 -9.05
C TRP A 79 1.61 3.81 -9.03
N ILE A 80 1.82 5.03 -9.53
CA ILE A 80 3.14 5.70 -9.46
C ILE A 80 3.58 5.84 -7.99
N VAL A 81 2.68 6.25 -7.10
CA VAL A 81 3.01 6.37 -5.67
C VAL A 81 3.29 5.00 -5.05
N ILE A 82 2.57 3.93 -5.43
CA ILE A 82 2.88 2.55 -5.00
C ILE A 82 4.30 2.16 -5.49
N PHE A 83 4.64 2.44 -6.74
CA PHE A 83 5.97 2.19 -7.30
C PHE A 83 7.07 2.90 -6.51
N LEU A 84 6.91 4.20 -6.25
CA LEU A 84 7.86 4.98 -5.44
C LEU A 84 7.95 4.46 -4.00
N THR A 85 6.82 4.05 -3.41
CA THR A 85 6.78 3.43 -2.06
C THR A 85 7.60 2.13 -2.03
N SER A 86 7.45 1.29 -3.05
CA SER A 86 8.19 0.04 -3.22
C SER A 86 9.68 0.27 -3.44
N LEU A 87 10.06 1.27 -4.25
CA LEU A 87 11.46 1.68 -4.41
C LEU A 87 12.08 2.15 -3.08
N LEU A 88 11.36 2.97 -2.32
CA LEU A 88 11.79 3.41 -0.99
C LEU A 88 11.92 2.23 -0.02
N GLY A 89 11.00 1.26 -0.08
CA GLY A 89 11.06 0.03 0.71
C GLY A 89 12.28 -0.83 0.37
N GLY A 90 12.58 -1.00 -0.92
CA GLY A 90 13.78 -1.69 -1.39
C GLY A 90 15.07 -0.97 -0.99
N ALA A 91 15.11 0.36 -1.15
CA ALA A 91 16.24 1.18 -0.73
C ALA A 91 16.45 1.13 0.79
N LEU A 92 15.37 1.14 1.57
CA LEU A 92 15.42 1.01 3.03
C LEU A 92 15.96 -0.37 3.44
N TYR A 93 15.54 -1.44 2.78
CA TYR A 93 16.05 -2.79 3.05
C TYR A 93 17.57 -2.88 2.88
N ARG A 94 18.12 -2.20 1.86
CA ARG A 94 19.56 -2.19 1.57
C ARG A 94 20.35 -1.19 2.43
N LYS A 95 19.88 0.06 2.54
CA LYS A 95 20.65 1.16 3.14
C LYS A 95 20.32 1.43 4.62
N ARG A 96 19.16 0.97 5.11
CA ARG A 96 18.69 1.11 6.50
C ARG A 96 18.71 2.55 7.07
N LYS A 97 18.60 3.57 6.20
CA LYS A 97 18.66 4.99 6.63
C LYS A 97 17.32 5.45 7.22
N PRO A 98 17.30 6.20 8.33
CA PRO A 98 16.06 6.68 8.96
C PRO A 98 15.24 7.61 8.06
N ALA A 99 15.91 8.42 7.23
CA ALA A 99 15.25 9.27 6.24
C ALA A 99 14.43 8.46 5.22
N LEU A 100 14.94 7.29 4.77
CA LEU A 100 14.21 6.41 3.85
C LEU A 100 12.97 5.82 4.51
N PHE A 101 13.04 5.46 5.80
CA PHE A 101 11.87 5.01 6.53
C PHE A 101 10.81 6.11 6.69
N LYS A 102 11.24 7.35 6.99
CA LYS A 102 10.34 8.51 7.08
C LYS A 102 9.61 8.75 5.75
N TRP A 103 10.34 8.70 4.63
CA TRP A 103 9.75 8.87 3.30
C TRP A 103 8.88 7.69 2.88
N HIS A 104 9.33 6.46 3.08
CA HIS A 104 8.53 5.25 2.82
C HIS A 104 7.18 5.31 3.55
N ARG A 105 7.18 5.71 4.83
CA ARG A 105 5.96 5.89 5.61
C ARG A 105 5.04 6.99 5.08
N ARG A 106 5.60 8.15 4.68
CA ARG A 106 4.82 9.26 4.09
C ARG A 106 4.15 8.84 2.79
N PHE A 107 4.90 8.14 1.94
CA PHE A 107 4.38 7.62 0.67
C PHE A 107 3.34 6.51 0.89
N ALA A 108 3.53 5.62 1.87
CA ALA A 108 2.52 4.63 2.24
C ALA A 108 1.21 5.29 2.72
N LEU A 109 1.28 6.39 3.48
CA LEU A 109 0.09 7.18 3.84
C LEU A 109 -0.55 7.78 2.58
N LEU A 110 0.25 8.32 1.66
CA LEU A 110 -0.26 8.87 0.40
C LEU A 110 -0.96 7.80 -0.45
N VAL A 111 -0.45 6.55 -0.48
CA VAL A 111 -1.14 5.42 -1.13
C VAL A 111 -2.52 5.20 -0.52
N VAL A 112 -2.65 5.21 0.82
CA VAL A 112 -3.95 5.04 1.48
C VAL A 112 -4.91 6.17 1.11
N LEU A 113 -4.44 7.43 1.14
CA LEU A 113 -5.26 8.59 0.78
C LEU A 113 -5.71 8.54 -0.69
N LEU A 114 -4.81 8.18 -1.60
CA LEU A 114 -5.13 8.03 -3.02
C LEU A 114 -6.04 6.83 -3.29
N MET A 115 -5.91 5.75 -2.52
CA MET A 115 -6.84 4.62 -2.59
C MET A 115 -8.25 5.07 -2.20
N LEU A 116 -8.40 5.79 -1.09
CA LEU A 116 -9.70 6.34 -0.67
C LEU A 116 -10.26 7.29 -1.74
N LEU A 117 -9.43 8.19 -2.27
CA LEU A 117 -9.83 9.08 -3.36
C LEU A 117 -10.29 8.28 -4.60
N HIS A 118 -9.56 7.25 -5.00
CA HIS A 118 -9.91 6.42 -6.15
C HIS A 118 -11.20 5.63 -5.94
N LEU A 119 -11.52 5.23 -4.70
CA LEU A 119 -12.76 4.54 -4.36
C LEU A 119 -13.98 5.47 -4.41
N PHE A 120 -13.86 6.68 -3.89
CA PHE A 120 -14.98 7.62 -3.79
C PHE A 120 -15.13 8.54 -5.01
N ALA A 121 -14.02 8.87 -5.68
CA ALA A 121 -13.96 9.78 -6.81
C ALA A 121 -12.90 9.32 -7.84
N PRO A 122 -13.12 8.17 -8.52
CA PRO A 122 -12.16 7.62 -9.47
C PRO A 122 -11.77 8.61 -10.58
N ASN A 123 -12.74 9.41 -11.04
CA ASN A 123 -12.55 10.36 -12.15
C ASN A 123 -12.07 11.75 -11.71
N ALA A 124 -11.63 11.93 -10.46
CA ALA A 124 -11.21 13.25 -9.95
C ALA A 124 -10.03 13.88 -10.72
N LEU A 125 -9.26 13.08 -11.47
CA LEU A 125 -8.10 13.52 -12.26
C LEU A 125 -8.22 13.17 -13.75
N SER A 126 -9.33 12.58 -14.19
CA SER A 126 -9.55 12.37 -15.61
C SER A 126 -9.98 13.69 -16.23
N PHE A 127 -9.06 14.35 -16.92
CA PHE A 127 -9.38 15.36 -17.91
C PHE A 127 -9.26 14.69 -19.28
N LEU A 128 -10.36 14.71 -20.04
CA LEU A 128 -10.62 14.02 -21.32
C LEU A 128 -11.32 12.66 -21.19
#